data_AF-A0A7S1DMF6-F1
#
_entry.id   AF-A0A7S1DMF6-F1
#
_cell.length_a   1.000
_cell.length_b   1.000
_cell.length_c   1.000
_cell.angle_alpha   90.00
_cell.angle_beta   90.00
_cell.angle_gamma   90.00
#
_symmetry.space_group_name_H-M   'P 1'
#
loop_
_entity.id
_entity.type
_entity.pdbx_description
1 polymer ?
#
loop_
_entity_poly.entity_id
_entity_poly.type
_entity_poly.pdbx_seq_one_letter_code
_entity_poly.pdbx_strand_id
1 'polypeptide(L)'
;RRGGGRDPGNGRLIVSSFVDATGTDKCAWKTEKVISLPKTMEFQDYADVSILGRKIAIVSQEEAAVWIGDFDPDKLDVKGPGVVYHFPRDPECNTIYCNMEGIAFIDEYRIAAASDRSKADQPYNCVPHDQSVMVFQLPSPVVQPDPEPTPKPSSQEM
;
A
#
# COMPACT_ATOMS: atom_id res chain seq x y z
N ARG A 1 -7.18 -20.50 20.21
CA ARG A 1 -6.34 -19.32 20.51
C ARG A 1 -6.93 -18.15 19.72
N ARG A 2 -7.41 -17.08 20.38
CA ARG A 2 -7.80 -15.86 19.65
C ARG A 2 -6.49 -15.29 19.08
N GLY A 3 -6.31 -15.33 17.77
CA GLY A 3 -5.08 -14.87 17.13
C GLY A 3 -4.94 -13.36 17.35
N GLY A 4 -3.72 -12.88 17.62
CA GLY A 4 -3.38 -11.46 17.69
C GLY A 4 -3.47 -10.76 16.34
N GLY A 5 -4.51 -11.03 15.55
CA GLY A 5 -4.71 -10.43 14.23
C GLY A 5 -5.01 -8.94 14.28
N ARG A 6 -5.40 -8.42 15.46
CA ARG A 6 -5.54 -6.97 15.73
C ARG A 6 -4.29 -6.37 16.37
N ASP A 7 -3.28 -7.17 16.69
CA ASP A 7 -2.01 -6.61 17.17
C ASP A 7 -1.26 -6.09 15.93
N PRO A 8 -0.88 -4.80 15.89
CA PRO A 8 -0.21 -4.21 14.73
C PRO A 8 1.02 -5.00 14.27
N GLY A 9 1.23 -5.08 12.96
CA GLY A 9 2.46 -5.65 12.36
C GLY A 9 2.48 -7.18 12.24
N ASN A 10 1.36 -7.86 12.45
CA ASN A 10 1.25 -9.32 12.28
C ASN A 10 0.72 -9.76 10.90
N GLY A 11 0.75 -8.85 9.92
CA GLY A 11 0.27 -9.10 8.56
C GLY A 11 1.03 -10.19 7.83
N ARG A 12 0.31 -10.89 6.94
CA ARG A 12 0.87 -11.97 6.11
C ARG A 12 0.32 -11.89 4.70
N LEU A 13 1.18 -12.09 3.71
CA LEU A 13 0.75 -12.40 2.35
C LEU A 13 0.68 -13.92 2.19
N ILE A 14 -0.50 -14.42 1.80
CA ILE A 14 -0.74 -15.85 1.58
C ILE A 14 -0.78 -16.08 0.08
N VAL A 15 0.13 -16.92 -0.42
CA VAL A 15 0.18 -17.33 -1.83
C VAL A 15 -0.45 -18.70 -1.94
N SER A 16 -1.50 -18.80 -2.77
CA SER A 16 -2.23 -20.04 -3.00
C SER A 16 -2.32 -20.35 -4.48
N SER A 17 -2.20 -21.63 -4.82
CA SER A 17 -2.43 -22.15 -6.17
C SER A 17 -3.78 -22.86 -6.24
N PHE A 18 -4.40 -22.83 -7.42
CA PHE A 18 -5.56 -23.67 -7.69
C PHE A 18 -5.09 -25.04 -8.17
N VAL A 19 -5.62 -26.10 -7.59
CA VAL A 19 -5.35 -27.50 -7.95
C VAL A 19 -6.65 -28.16 -8.37
N ASP A 20 -6.62 -28.91 -9.48
CA ASP A 20 -7.79 -29.68 -9.92
C ASP A 20 -8.17 -30.66 -8.81
N ALA A 21 -9.36 -30.48 -8.25
CA ALA A 21 -9.89 -31.32 -7.18
C ALA A 21 -10.25 -32.70 -7.72
N THR A 22 -9.26 -33.58 -7.89
CA THR A 22 -9.49 -34.97 -8.31
C THR A 22 -9.64 -35.86 -7.07
N GLY A 23 -10.84 -36.41 -6.86
CA GLY A 23 -11.10 -37.40 -5.80
C GLY A 23 -11.86 -36.86 -4.59
N THR A 24 -11.58 -37.41 -3.40
CA THR A 24 -12.27 -37.10 -2.13
C THR A 24 -11.87 -35.76 -1.49
N ASP A 25 -10.83 -35.11 -2.00
CA ASP A 25 -10.37 -33.81 -1.51
C ASP A 25 -11.29 -32.69 -2.01
N LYS A 26 -11.96 -32.03 -1.06
CA LYS A 26 -12.94 -30.96 -1.33
C LYS A 26 -12.31 -29.57 -1.51
N CYS A 27 -10.99 -29.45 -1.37
CA CYS A 27 -10.28 -28.17 -1.37
C CYS A 27 -9.46 -27.99 -2.65
N ALA A 28 -9.92 -27.10 -3.53
CA ALA A 28 -9.24 -26.79 -4.79
C ALA A 28 -8.13 -25.71 -4.64
N TRP A 29 -7.95 -25.13 -3.45
CA TRP A 29 -6.90 -24.15 -3.19
C TRP A 29 -5.85 -24.71 -2.23
N LYS A 30 -4.59 -24.63 -2.63
CA LYS A 30 -3.44 -25.07 -1.84
C LYS A 30 -2.57 -23.87 -1.48
N THR A 31 -2.32 -23.65 -0.19
CA THR A 31 -1.33 -22.66 0.26
C THR A 31 0.07 -23.12 -0.13
N GLU A 32 0.72 -22.37 -1.00
CA GLU A 32 2.10 -22.63 -1.42
C GLU A 32 3.11 -21.93 -0.52
N LYS A 33 2.77 -20.73 -0.04
CA LYS A 33 3.67 -19.90 0.74
C LYS A 33 2.91 -18.95 1.66
N VAL A 34 3.48 -18.72 2.83
CA VAL A 34 3.05 -17.67 3.77
C VAL A 34 4.23 -16.76 4.01
N ILE A 35 4.09 -15.48 3.69
CA ILE A 35 5.13 -14.48 3.77
C ILE A 35 4.78 -13.53 4.91
N SER A 36 5.67 -13.41 5.89
CA SER A 36 5.56 -12.36 6.89
C SER A 36 5.84 -11.02 6.25
N LEU A 37 4.93 -10.06 6.46
CA LEU A 37 5.12 -8.71 5.93
C LEU A 37 6.21 -7.96 6.73
N PRO A 38 6.92 -7.00 6.11
CA PRO A 38 7.95 -6.22 6.79
C PRO A 38 7.43 -5.51 8.03
N LYS A 39 8.26 -5.40 9.07
CA LYS A 39 7.91 -4.71 10.33
C LYS A 39 7.64 -3.21 10.15
N THR A 40 8.08 -2.61 9.06
CA THR A 40 7.72 -1.23 8.70
C THR A 40 6.24 -1.07 8.37
N MET A 41 5.52 -2.18 8.14
CA MET A 41 4.09 -2.23 7.93
C MET A 41 3.40 -2.64 9.23
N GLU A 42 3.39 -1.75 10.23
CA GLU A 42 2.70 -1.97 11.52
C GLU A 42 1.21 -1.69 11.42
N PHE A 43 0.54 -2.28 10.41
CA PHE A 43 -0.90 -2.11 10.26
C PHE A 43 -1.66 -3.04 11.20
N GLN A 44 -2.78 -2.53 11.72
CA GLN A 44 -3.74 -3.29 12.51
C GLN A 44 -4.68 -4.12 11.63
N ASP A 45 -5.09 -3.58 10.47
CA ASP A 45 -6.06 -4.24 9.60
C ASP A 45 -5.70 -4.09 8.12
N TYR A 46 -5.37 -5.21 7.48
CA TYR A 46 -4.92 -5.26 6.09
C TYR A 46 -6.11 -5.56 5.19
N ALA A 47 -6.39 -4.68 4.23
CA ALA A 47 -7.64 -4.75 3.48
C ALA A 47 -7.45 -5.25 2.04
N ASP A 48 -6.46 -4.72 1.31
CA ASP A 48 -6.26 -5.09 -0.10
C ASP A 48 -4.78 -5.01 -0.54
N VAL A 49 -4.48 -5.65 -1.67
CA VAL A 49 -3.16 -5.72 -2.29
C VAL A 49 -3.23 -5.46 -3.81
N SER A 50 -2.33 -4.62 -4.31
CA SER A 50 -2.12 -4.42 -5.75
C SER A 50 -0.67 -4.64 -6.14
N ILE A 51 -0.44 -5.21 -7.33
CA ILE A 51 0.90 -5.49 -7.86
C ILE A 51 1.02 -4.85 -9.24
N LEU A 52 2.10 -4.10 -9.46
CA LEU A 52 2.45 -3.54 -10.77
C LEU A 52 3.92 -3.85 -11.07
N GLY A 53 4.15 -4.85 -11.93
CA GLY A 53 5.51 -5.30 -12.28
C GLY A 53 6.28 -5.76 -11.05
N ARG A 54 7.24 -4.95 -10.60
CA ARG A 54 8.07 -5.18 -9.40
C ARG A 54 7.66 -4.34 -8.19
N LYS A 55 6.50 -3.69 -8.22
CA LYS A 55 5.94 -2.93 -7.09
C LYS A 55 4.74 -3.65 -6.51
N ILE A 56 4.55 -3.47 -5.22
CA ILE A 56 3.38 -3.92 -4.47
C ILE A 56 2.85 -2.78 -3.60
N ALA A 57 1.53 -2.65 -3.54
CA ALA A 57 0.81 -1.78 -2.63
C ALA A 57 -0.04 -2.63 -1.70
N ILE A 58 -0.03 -2.33 -0.41
CA ILE A 58 -0.91 -2.96 0.59
C ILE A 58 -1.57 -1.85 1.39
N VAL A 59 -2.90 -1.84 1.42
CA VAL A 59 -3.68 -0.80 2.10
C VAL A 59 -4.18 -1.30 3.46
N SER A 60 -4.19 -0.41 4.44
CA SER A 60 -4.82 -0.63 5.73
C SER A 60 -6.11 0.15 5.89
N GLN A 61 -7.12 -0.54 6.43
CA GLN A 61 -8.41 0.05 6.77
C GLN A 61 -8.27 1.03 7.94
N GLU A 62 -7.64 0.61 9.03
CA GLU A 62 -7.62 1.32 10.32
C GLU A 62 -6.60 2.47 10.33
N GLU A 63 -5.46 2.31 9.66
CA GLU A 63 -4.42 3.35 9.64
C GLU A 63 -4.67 4.45 8.59
N ALA A 64 -5.66 4.28 7.72
CA ALA A 64 -5.87 5.11 6.53
C ALA A 64 -4.54 5.35 5.81
N ALA A 65 -3.86 4.26 5.47
CA ALA A 65 -2.52 4.28 4.92
C ALA A 65 -2.33 3.18 3.88
N VAL A 66 -1.39 3.43 2.96
CA VAL A 66 -0.91 2.45 1.98
C VAL A 66 0.59 2.27 2.16
N TRP A 67 1.03 1.03 2.27
CA TRP A 67 2.43 0.67 2.18
C TRP A 67 2.78 0.34 0.74
N ILE A 68 3.86 0.92 0.22
CA ILE A 68 4.40 0.65 -1.11
C ILE A 68 5.80 0.07 -0.96
N GLY A 69 6.08 -1.03 -1.65
CA GLY A 69 7.41 -1.63 -1.67
C GLY A 69 7.71 -2.45 -2.90
N ASP A 70 8.81 -3.17 -2.84
CA ASP A 70 9.30 -3.99 -3.95
C ASP A 70 8.73 -5.41 -3.88
N PHE A 71 8.44 -5.96 -5.05
CA PHE A 71 7.89 -7.30 -5.24
C PHE A 71 8.75 -8.09 -6.22
N ASP A 72 9.05 -9.34 -5.85
CA ASP A 72 9.73 -10.33 -6.69
C ASP A 72 8.65 -11.24 -7.30
N PRO A 73 8.22 -11.02 -8.56
CA PRO A 73 7.14 -11.79 -9.18
C PRO A 73 7.52 -13.25 -9.43
N ASP A 74 8.81 -13.54 -9.62
CA ASP A 74 9.29 -14.90 -9.86
C ASP A 74 9.22 -15.75 -8.58
N LYS A 75 9.42 -15.11 -7.43
CA LYS A 75 9.38 -15.78 -6.11
C LYS A 75 8.08 -15.56 -5.34
N LEU A 76 7.18 -14.75 -5.90
CA LEU A 76 5.97 -14.24 -5.26
C LEU A 76 6.31 -13.77 -3.84
N ASP A 77 7.16 -12.75 -3.74
CA ASP A 77 7.75 -12.33 -2.47
C ASP A 77 7.88 -10.81 -2.33
N VAL A 78 7.73 -10.33 -1.09
CA VAL A 78 7.93 -8.91 -0.74
C VAL A 78 9.39 -8.66 -0.39
N LYS A 79 9.96 -7.54 -0.84
CA LYS A 79 11.36 -7.17 -0.63
C LYS A 79 11.51 -5.80 0.04
N GLY A 80 12.54 -5.70 0.87
CA GLY A 80 12.94 -4.45 1.50
C GLY A 80 11.93 -3.91 2.54
N PRO A 81 12.21 -2.72 3.09
CA PRO A 81 11.34 -2.09 4.08
C PRO A 81 10.12 -1.38 3.46
N GLY A 82 10.17 -1.02 2.18
CA GLY A 82 9.14 -0.16 1.55
C GLY A 82 8.92 1.17 2.28
N VAL A 83 7.80 1.81 2.00
CA VAL A 83 7.42 3.13 2.55
C VAL A 83 5.92 3.15 2.85
N VAL A 84 5.52 3.70 3.99
CA VAL A 84 4.13 3.96 4.35
C VAL A 84 3.74 5.38 3.95
N TYR A 85 2.64 5.53 3.24
CA TYR A 85 2.00 6.80 2.93
C TYR A 85 0.61 6.83 3.57
N HIS A 86 0.34 7.85 4.38
CA HIS A 86 -1.01 8.09 4.86
C HIS A 86 -1.86 8.80 3.80
N PHE A 87 -3.13 8.44 3.70
CA PHE A 87 -4.08 9.21 2.90
C PHE A 87 -4.22 10.64 3.46
N PRO A 88 -4.64 11.61 2.62
CA PRO A 88 -4.74 13.00 3.04
C PRO A 88 -5.61 13.18 4.29
N ARG A 89 -5.27 14.20 5.07
CA ARG A 89 -5.98 14.59 6.30
C ARG A 89 -6.68 15.92 6.08
N ASP A 90 -7.62 16.26 6.96
CA ASP A 90 -8.16 17.62 7.01
C ASP A 90 -7.12 18.62 7.57
N PRO A 91 -7.40 19.94 7.56
CA PRO A 91 -6.48 20.95 8.11
C PRO A 91 -6.14 20.76 9.60
N GLU A 92 -6.99 20.07 10.35
CA GLU A 92 -6.79 19.70 11.75
C GLU A 92 -6.08 18.34 11.92
N CYS A 93 -5.57 17.76 10.83
CA CYS A 93 -4.87 16.48 10.76
C CYS A 93 -5.74 15.24 11.10
N ASN A 94 -7.06 15.37 11.11
CA ASN A 94 -7.94 14.21 11.32
C ASN A 94 -8.02 13.32 10.08
N THR A 95 -8.25 12.02 10.32
CA THR A 95 -8.54 11.06 9.26
C THR A 95 -9.86 11.40 8.57
N ILE A 96 -9.85 11.64 7.26
CA ILE A 96 -11.06 11.85 6.45
C ILE A 96 -11.33 10.71 5.45
N TYR A 97 -10.32 9.90 5.16
CA TYR A 97 -10.40 8.70 4.34
C TYR A 97 -10.48 7.48 5.25
N CYS A 98 -11.68 7.16 5.71
CA CYS A 98 -11.92 6.02 6.57
C CYS A 98 -12.30 4.78 5.75
N ASN A 99 -12.17 3.60 6.36
CA ASN A 99 -12.61 2.33 5.79
C ASN A 99 -12.05 2.05 4.39
N MET A 100 -10.76 2.32 4.17
CA MET A 100 -10.09 2.04 2.90
C MET A 100 -9.99 0.52 2.67
N GLU A 101 -10.58 0.04 1.57
CA GLU A 101 -10.82 -1.39 1.33
C GLU A 101 -10.38 -1.85 -0.06
N GLY A 102 -10.10 -0.93 -0.98
CA GLY A 102 -9.60 -1.27 -2.32
C GLY A 102 -8.38 -0.43 -2.69
N ILE A 103 -7.42 -1.04 -3.38
CA ILE A 103 -6.24 -0.38 -3.92
C ILE A 103 -5.87 -0.98 -5.28
N ALA A 104 -5.54 -0.12 -6.24
CA ALA A 104 -5.05 -0.53 -7.55
C ALA A 104 -4.01 0.47 -8.07
N PHE A 105 -2.86 -0.02 -8.55
CA PHE A 105 -1.98 0.85 -9.34
C PHE A 105 -2.66 1.23 -10.67
N ILE A 106 -2.59 2.51 -11.02
CA ILE A 106 -2.84 3.00 -12.37
C ILE A 106 -1.51 3.01 -13.15
N ASP A 107 -0.46 3.49 -12.51
CA ASP A 107 0.93 3.44 -12.95
C ASP A 107 1.88 3.52 -11.74
N GLU A 108 3.17 3.75 -11.97
CA GLU A 108 4.19 3.79 -10.91
C GLU A 108 3.98 4.89 -9.86
N TYR A 109 3.20 5.93 -10.18
CA TYR A 109 3.01 7.10 -9.34
C TYR A 109 1.55 7.44 -9.08
N ARG A 110 0.60 6.66 -9.59
CA ARG A 110 -0.84 6.87 -9.36
C ARG A 110 -1.51 5.60 -8.90
N ILE A 111 -2.32 5.72 -7.86
CA ILE A 111 -3.12 4.64 -7.29
C ILE A 111 -4.59 5.05 -7.31
N ALA A 112 -5.46 4.12 -7.72
CA ALA A 112 -6.88 4.19 -7.45
C ALA A 112 -7.16 3.49 -6.12
N ALA A 113 -8.08 4.03 -5.32
CA ALA A 113 -8.50 3.40 -4.09
C ALA A 113 -10.02 3.46 -3.95
N ALA A 114 -10.57 2.58 -3.11
CA ALA A 114 -11.98 2.57 -2.77
C ALA A 114 -12.17 2.52 -1.25
N SER A 115 -13.19 3.20 -0.76
CA SER A 115 -13.62 3.18 0.63
C SER A 115 -14.98 2.50 0.77
N ASP A 116 -15.16 1.75 1.86
CA ASP A 116 -16.47 1.25 2.26
C ASP A 116 -17.25 2.30 3.05
N ARG A 117 -18.51 2.00 3.32
CA ARG A 117 -19.43 2.82 4.09
C ARG A 117 -18.88 3.11 5.49
N SER A 118 -19.09 4.35 5.94
CA SER A 118 -18.80 4.73 7.33
C SER A 118 -19.71 3.99 8.31
N LYS A 119 -19.17 3.60 9.46
CA LYS A 119 -19.91 2.96 10.56
C LYS A 119 -20.57 4.03 11.42
N ALA A 120 -21.70 3.70 12.05
CA ALA A 120 -22.48 4.67 12.83
C ALA A 120 -21.75 5.21 14.08
N ASP A 121 -20.73 4.52 14.55
CA ASP A 121 -19.89 4.87 15.70
C ASP A 121 -18.59 5.62 15.30
N GLN A 122 -18.34 5.80 14.00
CA GLN A 122 -17.19 6.58 13.51
C GLN A 122 -17.49 8.08 13.53
N PRO A 123 -16.45 8.94 13.61
CA PRO A 123 -16.67 10.38 13.62
C PRO A 123 -17.17 10.88 12.26
N TYR A 124 -17.87 12.01 12.27
CA TYR A 124 -18.59 12.52 11.08
C TYR A 124 -17.66 12.86 9.91
N ASN A 125 -16.38 13.12 10.18
CA ASN A 125 -15.36 13.37 9.16
C ASN A 125 -15.04 12.15 8.29
N CYS A 126 -15.54 10.94 8.61
CA CYS A 126 -15.47 9.77 7.75
C CYS A 126 -16.53 9.74 6.63
N VAL A 127 -17.62 10.51 6.77
CA VAL A 127 -18.75 10.50 5.83
C VAL A 127 -18.42 11.10 4.45
N PRO A 128 -17.65 12.21 4.32
CA PRO A 128 -17.44 12.86 3.03
C PRO A 128 -16.80 11.98 1.95
N HIS A 129 -16.06 10.95 2.34
CA HIS A 129 -15.33 10.06 1.44
C HIS A 129 -15.72 8.59 1.63
N ASP A 130 -16.84 8.29 2.28
CA ASP A 130 -17.32 6.91 2.35
C ASP A 130 -17.93 6.47 1.01
N GLN A 131 -17.99 5.15 0.79
CA GLN A 131 -18.58 4.56 -0.42
C GLN A 131 -18.08 5.18 -1.74
N SER A 132 -16.79 5.53 -1.80
CA SER A 132 -16.21 6.34 -2.87
C SER A 132 -15.08 5.62 -3.59
N VAL A 133 -14.81 6.03 -4.82
CA VAL A 133 -13.63 5.63 -5.59
C VAL A 133 -12.81 6.88 -5.88
N MET A 134 -11.51 6.83 -5.60
CA MET A 134 -10.63 7.99 -5.63
C MET A 134 -9.32 7.65 -6.34
N VAL A 135 -8.62 8.67 -6.82
CA VAL A 135 -7.28 8.54 -7.40
C VAL A 135 -6.31 9.44 -6.63
N PHE A 136 -5.18 8.88 -6.21
CA PHE A 136 -4.12 9.58 -5.53
C PHE A 136 -2.83 9.54 -6.34
N GLN A 137 -2.09 10.65 -6.28
CA GLN A 137 -0.74 10.78 -6.80
C GLN A 137 0.25 10.48 -5.67
N LEU A 138 1.09 9.47 -5.87
CA LEU A 138 2.24 9.20 -5.02
C LEU A 138 3.36 10.22 -5.30
N PRO A 139 4.26 10.47 -4.33
CA PRO A 139 5.45 11.26 -4.58
C PRO A 139 6.25 10.67 -5.75
N SER A 140 6.37 11.44 -6.83
CA SER A 140 7.34 11.13 -7.89
C SER A 140 8.73 11.48 -7.37
N PRO A 141 9.79 10.72 -7.70
CA PRO A 141 11.15 11.16 -7.42
C PRO A 141 11.32 12.53 -8.06
N VAL A 142 11.54 13.55 -7.23
CA VAL A 142 11.88 14.88 -7.73
C VAL A 142 13.16 14.72 -8.54
N VAL A 143 13.06 14.84 -9.86
CA VAL A 143 14.25 15.05 -10.70
C VAL A 143 14.78 16.40 -10.26
N GLN A 144 15.78 16.43 -9.39
CA GLN A 144 16.46 17.67 -9.09
C GLN A 144 17.07 18.17 -10.41
N PRO A 145 16.82 19.42 -10.82
CA PRO A 145 17.51 19.97 -11.98
C PRO A 145 19.01 19.88 -11.72
N ASP A 146 19.78 19.51 -12.74
CA ASP A 146 21.24 19.46 -12.65
C ASP A 146 21.76 20.77 -12.02
N PRO A 147 22.77 20.71 -11.13
CA PRO A 147 23.35 21.93 -10.58
C PRO A 147 23.78 22.85 -11.73
N GLU A 148 23.36 24.11 -11.66
CA GLU A 148 23.69 25.12 -12.65
C GLU A 148 25.20 25.10 -12.89
N PRO A 149 25.66 25.04 -14.17
CA PRO A 149 27.08 24.95 -14.45
C PRO A 149 27.81 26.12 -13.80
N THR A 150 28.82 25.81 -12.99
CA THR A 150 29.62 26.83 -12.32
C THR A 150 30.18 27.79 -13.37
N PRO A 151 30.00 29.12 -13.20
CA PRO A 151 30.57 30.08 -14.14
C PRO A 151 32.08 29.89 -14.17
N LYS A 152 32.64 29.67 -15.38
CA LYS A 152 34.08 29.57 -15.56
C LYS A 152 34.74 30.85 -15.07
N PRO A 153 35.88 30.77 -14.35
CA PRO A 153 36.61 31.96 -13.95
C PRO A 153 36.99 32.77 -15.19
N SER A 154 36.69 34.07 -15.13
CA SER A 154 37.06 35.03 -16.17
C SER A 154 38.57 35.00 -16.36
N SER A 155 39.00 34.77 -17.60
CA SER A 155 40.41 34.86 -18.01
C SER A 155 40.75 36.32 -18.28
N GLN A 156 40.86 37.09 -17.20
CA GLN A 156 41.54 38.39 -17.12
C GLN A 156 42.14 38.37 -15.70
N GLU A 157 43.44 38.20 -15.49
CA GLU A 157 44.50 39.17 -15.78
C GLU A 157 45.81 38.47 -16.23
N MET A 158 46.41 39.00 -17.30
CA MET A 158 47.86 38.94 -17.61
C MET A 158 48.33 40.37 -17.81
#